data_AF-A0AA96GE15-F1
#
_entry.id   AF-A0AA96GE15-F1
#
_cell.length_a   1.000
_cell.length_b   1.000
_cell.length_c   1.000
_cell.angle_alpha   90.00
_cell.angle_beta   90.00
_cell.angle_gamma   90.00
#
_symmetry.space_group_name_H-M   'P 1'
#
loop_
_entity.id
_entity.type
_entity.pdbx_description
1 polymer ?
#
loop_
_entity_poly.entity_id
_entity_poly.type
_entity_poly.pdbx_seq_one_letter_code
_entity_poly.pdbx_strand_id
1 'polypeptide(L)'
;MKSWIFQVAIVGSVIAMGGLSASAGEKEGSQLTITSPRNGEIVGSTVELTYTLQKGTKGDHIHAYVDGQYQKGFKGTLKGLPPGKHLITVKVADHDHELLDTTDSIEVEVK
;
A
#
# COMPACT_ATOMS: atom_id res chain seq x y z
N MET A 1 -34.19 -55.52 31.11
CA MET A 1 -35.43 -55.01 30.45
C MET A 1 -34.98 -54.52 29.06
N LYS A 2 -35.11 -55.34 28.01
CA LYS A 2 -36.15 -55.32 26.95
C LYS A 2 -36.28 -53.98 26.18
N SER A 3 -35.89 -53.98 24.89
CA SER A 3 -36.42 -53.22 23.71
C SER A 3 -36.49 -51.68 23.76
N TRP A 4 -36.54 -50.89 22.68
CA TRP A 4 -36.43 -51.01 21.20
C TRP A 4 -36.38 -49.57 20.61
N ILE A 5 -35.78 -49.41 19.42
CA ILE A 5 -35.92 -48.38 18.34
C ILE A 5 -36.97 -47.26 18.46
N PHE A 6 -36.70 -46.05 17.92
CA PHE A 6 -37.49 -45.37 16.85
C PHE A 6 -36.76 -44.13 16.27
N GLN A 7 -36.83 -43.97 14.93
CA GLN A 7 -36.39 -42.76 14.19
C GLN A 7 -37.41 -41.63 14.30
N VAL A 8 -36.97 -40.37 14.16
CA VAL A 8 -37.75 -39.28 13.55
C VAL A 8 -36.82 -38.40 12.70
N ALA A 9 -37.17 -38.25 11.42
CA ALA A 9 -36.62 -37.25 10.51
C ALA A 9 -37.40 -35.93 10.66
N ILE A 10 -36.70 -34.79 10.65
CA ILE A 10 -37.33 -33.48 10.41
C ILE A 10 -36.55 -32.76 9.31
N VAL A 11 -37.27 -32.49 8.23
CA VAL A 11 -36.92 -31.59 7.12
C VAL A 11 -36.92 -30.15 7.65
N GLY A 12 -35.78 -29.47 7.54
CA GLY A 12 -35.64 -28.05 7.85
C GLY A 12 -35.75 -27.19 6.59
N SER A 13 -36.87 -26.48 6.47
CA SER A 13 -37.18 -25.48 5.44
C SER A 13 -36.16 -24.33 5.43
N VAL A 14 -35.69 -23.94 4.24
CA VAL A 14 -34.75 -22.81 4.07
C VAL A 14 -35.56 -21.54 3.81
N ILE A 15 -35.60 -20.63 4.79
CA ILE A 15 -36.15 -19.28 4.60
C ILE A 15 -34.99 -18.34 4.26
N ALA A 16 -35.08 -17.74 3.08
CA ALA A 16 -34.23 -16.62 2.67
C ALA A 16 -34.46 -15.42 3.59
N MET A 17 -33.37 -14.83 4.10
CA MET A 17 -33.39 -13.49 4.66
C MET A 17 -32.20 -12.72 4.08
N GLY A 18 -32.53 -11.63 3.38
CA GLY A 18 -31.57 -10.79 2.68
C GLY A 18 -30.51 -10.21 3.59
N GLY A 19 -29.31 -10.06 3.06
CA GLY A 19 -28.20 -9.42 3.75
C GLY A 19 -27.20 -8.86 2.76
N LEU A 20 -26.78 -7.62 3.06
CA LEU A 20 -25.70 -6.85 2.45
C LEU A 20 -25.99 -6.23 1.08
N SER A 21 -26.60 -5.05 1.13
CA SER A 21 -26.09 -3.95 0.31
C SER A 21 -24.63 -3.72 0.73
N ALA A 22 -23.69 -4.24 -0.06
CA ALA A 22 -22.32 -3.80 0.00
C ALA A 22 -22.29 -2.38 -0.56
N SER A 23 -22.31 -1.37 0.31
CA SER A 23 -21.79 -0.06 -0.08
C SER A 23 -20.31 -0.26 -0.39
N ALA A 24 -19.97 -0.47 -1.65
CA ALA A 24 -18.64 -0.26 -2.15
C ALA A 24 -18.36 1.23 -1.99
N GLY A 25 -17.87 1.63 -0.82
CA GLY A 25 -17.26 2.94 -0.65
C GLY A 25 -16.12 3.00 -1.64
N GLU A 26 -16.24 3.86 -2.64
CA GLU A 26 -15.12 4.22 -3.50
C GLU A 26 -13.97 4.60 -2.58
N LYS A 27 -12.83 3.90 -2.70
CA LYS A 27 -11.63 4.31 -1.97
C LYS A 27 -11.18 5.64 -2.57
N GLU A 28 -11.62 6.75 -2.01
CA GLU A 28 -11.14 8.12 -2.32
C GLU A 28 -9.67 8.36 -1.92
N GLY A 29 -8.89 7.28 -1.72
CA GLY A 29 -7.48 7.36 -1.38
C GLY A 29 -6.62 7.56 -2.62
N SER A 30 -5.52 8.30 -2.46
CA SER A 30 -4.49 8.40 -3.50
C SER A 30 -3.90 7.02 -3.81
N GLN A 31 -3.45 6.82 -5.04
CA GLN A 31 -2.63 5.67 -5.44
C GLN A 31 -1.23 6.15 -5.78
N LEU A 32 -0.21 5.45 -5.30
CA LEU A 32 1.19 5.78 -5.50
C LEU A 32 1.92 4.49 -5.90
N THR A 33 2.72 4.56 -6.95
CA THR A 33 3.55 3.43 -7.39
C THR A 33 4.89 3.93 -7.91
N ILE A 34 5.98 3.44 -7.34
CA ILE A 34 7.33 3.63 -7.85
C ILE A 34 7.49 2.76 -9.10
N THR A 35 7.88 3.38 -10.21
CA THR A 35 8.07 2.69 -11.49
C THR A 35 9.53 2.50 -11.86
N SER A 36 10.43 3.32 -11.29
CA SER A 36 11.87 3.19 -11.45
C SER A 36 12.60 3.82 -10.27
N PRO A 37 13.71 3.24 -9.78
CA PRO A 37 14.22 1.92 -10.15
C PRO A 37 13.27 0.79 -9.72
N ARG A 38 13.48 -0.41 -10.22
CA ARG A 38 12.70 -1.57 -9.78
C ARG A 38 13.20 -2.07 -8.43
N ASN A 39 12.34 -2.77 -7.69
CA ASN A 39 12.74 -3.42 -6.45
C ASN A 39 13.89 -4.42 -6.70
N GLY A 40 14.97 -4.28 -5.93
CA GLY A 40 16.21 -5.06 -6.02
C GLY A 40 17.19 -4.58 -7.09
N GLU A 41 16.92 -3.45 -7.76
CA GLU A 41 17.80 -2.95 -8.82
C GLU A 41 19.11 -2.39 -8.26
N ILE A 42 20.19 -2.60 -9.03
CA ILE A 42 21.53 -2.09 -8.72
C ILE A 42 21.67 -0.71 -9.36
N VAL A 43 22.01 0.29 -8.56
CA VAL A 43 22.07 1.70 -8.97
C VAL A 43 23.38 2.35 -8.52
N GLY A 44 23.66 3.57 -9.00
CA GLY A 44 24.76 4.40 -8.49
C GLY A 44 24.35 5.19 -7.24
N SER A 45 25.30 5.94 -6.69
CA SER A 45 25.07 6.81 -5.51
C SER A 45 24.08 7.96 -5.73
N THR A 46 23.68 8.21 -6.98
CA THR A 46 22.58 9.09 -7.34
C THR A 46 21.46 8.27 -7.96
N VAL A 47 20.28 8.30 -7.35
CA VAL A 47 19.12 7.52 -7.76
C VAL A 47 18.05 8.47 -8.26
N GLU A 48 17.72 8.37 -9.54
CA GLU A 48 16.53 9.00 -10.12
C GLU A 48 15.33 8.09 -9.85
N LEU A 49 14.32 8.65 -9.19
CA LEU A 49 13.11 7.94 -8.78
C LEU A 49 11.94 8.45 -9.62
N THR A 50 11.33 7.54 -10.38
CA THR A 50 10.11 7.79 -11.14
C THR A 50 8.96 7.08 -10.46
N TYR A 51 7.81 7.75 -10.39
CA TYR A 51 6.61 7.21 -9.77
C TYR A 51 5.36 7.75 -10.47
N THR A 52 4.25 7.01 -10.34
CA THR A 52 2.91 7.49 -10.68
C THR A 52 2.18 7.87 -9.40
N LEU A 53 1.55 9.04 -9.40
CA LEU A 53 0.65 9.47 -8.33
C LEU A 53 -0.71 9.78 -8.94
N GLN A 54 -1.70 8.97 -8.62
CA GLN A 54 -3.10 9.31 -8.81
C GLN A 54 -3.59 9.95 -7.52
N LYS A 55 -3.79 11.28 -7.54
CA LYS A 55 -4.23 12.04 -6.36
C LYS A 55 -5.68 11.68 -6.02
N GLY A 56 -5.91 11.30 -4.77
CA GLY A 56 -7.24 11.30 -4.17
C GLY A 56 -7.64 12.73 -3.75
N THR A 57 -8.73 12.86 -3.00
CA THR A 57 -9.28 14.19 -2.61
C THR A 57 -8.35 15.01 -1.73
N LYS A 58 -7.48 14.35 -0.95
CA LYS A 58 -6.52 15.00 -0.02
C LYS A 58 -5.07 15.00 -0.48
N GLY A 59 -4.70 14.16 -1.44
CA GLY A 59 -3.30 14.01 -1.83
C GLY A 59 -2.80 15.19 -2.65
N ASP A 60 -1.67 15.79 -2.28
CA ASP A 60 -1.07 16.91 -3.01
C ASP A 60 0.28 16.56 -3.64
N HIS A 61 1.23 16.06 -2.85
CA HIS A 61 2.57 15.69 -3.34
C HIS A 61 3.12 14.49 -2.56
N ILE A 62 4.38 14.12 -2.78
CA ILE A 62 5.03 13.04 -2.04
C ILE A 62 6.24 13.49 -1.24
N HIS A 63 6.49 12.79 -0.15
CA HIS A 63 7.72 12.84 0.62
C HIS A 63 8.50 11.55 0.40
N ALA A 64 9.82 11.68 0.21
CA ALA A 64 10.71 10.53 0.07
C ALA A 64 11.52 10.30 1.35
N TYR A 65 11.84 9.04 1.60
CA TYR A 65 12.62 8.56 2.74
C TYR A 65 13.64 7.54 2.24
N VAL A 66 14.85 7.57 2.81
CA VAL A 66 15.88 6.55 2.61
C VAL A 66 16.19 5.96 3.98
N ASP A 67 15.98 4.66 4.15
CA ASP A 67 16.16 3.95 5.43
C ASP A 67 15.39 4.63 6.58
N GLY A 68 14.18 5.11 6.28
CA GLY A 68 13.34 5.86 7.22
C GLY A 68 13.74 7.32 7.44
N GLN A 69 14.85 7.80 6.88
CA GLN A 69 15.29 9.19 6.98
C GLN A 69 14.65 10.06 5.91
N TYR A 70 13.94 11.11 6.34
CA TYR A 70 13.26 12.04 5.43
C TYR A 70 14.23 12.81 4.53
N GLN A 71 13.93 12.83 3.24
CA GLN A 71 14.74 13.48 2.21
C GLN A 71 14.13 14.84 1.89
N LYS A 72 14.53 15.86 2.67
CA LYS A 72 14.01 17.22 2.54
C LYS A 72 14.26 17.78 1.14
N GLY A 73 13.21 18.32 0.52
CA GLY A 73 13.29 18.95 -0.79
C GLY A 73 13.48 17.96 -1.93
N PHE A 74 13.09 16.70 -1.74
CA PHE A 74 13.07 15.69 -2.79
C PHE A 74 12.26 16.18 -4.01
N LYS A 75 12.87 16.08 -5.20
CA LYS A 75 12.29 16.50 -6.48
C LYS A 75 12.40 15.41 -7.56
N GLY A 76 12.47 14.15 -7.16
CA GLY A 76 12.68 13.01 -8.07
C GLY A 76 14.09 12.43 -8.06
N THR A 77 15.04 13.02 -7.33
CA THR A 77 16.42 12.49 -7.25
C THR A 77 16.90 12.41 -5.81
N LEU A 78 17.48 11.28 -5.46
CA LEU A 78 18.21 11.02 -4.23
C LEU A 78 19.71 11.05 -4.54
N LYS A 79 20.50 11.75 -3.73
CA LYS A 79 21.93 11.99 -4.02
C LYS A 79 22.79 11.56 -2.85
N GLY A 80 23.98 11.04 -3.17
CA GLY A 80 24.99 10.70 -2.17
C GLY A 80 24.60 9.52 -1.30
N LEU A 81 23.84 8.56 -1.84
CA LEU A 81 23.57 7.32 -1.14
C LEU A 81 24.88 6.53 -0.99
N PRO A 82 25.24 6.08 0.22
CA PRO A 82 26.40 5.21 0.44
C PRO A 82 26.27 3.89 -0.34
N PRO A 83 27.39 3.18 -0.62
CA PRO A 83 27.31 1.81 -1.13
C PRO A 83 26.59 0.88 -0.14
N GLY A 84 25.75 -0.01 -0.65
CA GLY A 84 24.98 -0.96 0.15
C GLY A 84 23.49 -0.97 -0.19
N LYS A 85 22.73 -1.74 0.60
CA LYS A 85 21.28 -1.85 0.45
C LYS A 85 20.57 -0.68 1.12
N HIS A 86 19.62 -0.09 0.40
CA HIS A 86 18.81 1.01 0.90
C HIS A 86 17.33 0.77 0.63
N LEU A 87 16.49 1.01 1.63
CA LEU A 87 15.04 1.04 1.48
C LEU A 87 14.60 2.46 1.12
N ILE A 88 14.07 2.63 -0.08
CA ILE A 88 13.47 3.89 -0.53
C ILE A 88 11.96 3.78 -0.33
N THR A 89 11.40 4.74 0.41
CA THR A 89 9.96 4.83 0.65
C THR A 89 9.45 6.18 0.18
N VAL A 90 8.32 6.20 -0.51
CA VAL A 90 7.57 7.42 -0.80
C VAL A 90 6.22 7.39 -0.11
N LYS A 91 5.78 8.53 0.41
CA LYS A 91 4.50 8.71 1.10
C LYS A 91 3.78 9.90 0.51
N VAL A 92 2.48 9.78 0.27
CA VAL A 92 1.66 10.93 -0.13
C VAL A 92 1.51 11.86 1.07
N ALA A 93 1.61 13.16 0.82
CA ALA A 93 1.29 14.22 1.77
C ALA A 93 0.20 15.12 1.19
N ASP A 94 -0.54 15.78 2.07
CA ASP A 94 -1.47 16.83 1.69
C ASP A 94 -0.76 18.19 1.52
N HIS A 95 -1.56 19.25 1.31
CA HIS A 95 -1.05 20.62 1.13
C HIS A 95 -0.33 21.15 2.37
N ASP A 96 -0.73 20.73 3.57
CA ASP A 96 -0.20 21.18 4.86
C ASP A 96 1.01 20.33 5.33
N HIS A 97 1.50 19.43 4.47
CA HIS A 97 2.57 18.48 4.73
C HIS A 97 2.22 17.37 5.75
N GLU A 98 0.93 17.11 5.99
CA GLU A 98 0.53 15.94 6.77
C GLU A 98 0.63 14.68 5.90
N LEU A 99 1.21 13.62 6.45
CA LEU A 99 1.36 12.35 5.75
C LEU A 99 0.02 11.60 5.69
N LEU A 100 -0.33 11.11 4.50
CA LEU A 100 -1.45 10.21 4.28
C LEU A 100 -0.98 8.74 4.33
N ASP A 101 -1.92 7.81 4.47
CA ASP A 101 -1.62 6.37 4.57
C ASP A 101 -1.06 5.76 3.27
N THR A 102 -1.25 6.42 2.12
CA THR A 102 -0.77 5.94 0.82
C THR A 102 0.76 6.03 0.75
N THR A 103 1.41 4.88 0.61
CA THR A 103 2.87 4.75 0.50
C THR A 103 3.25 3.66 -0.50
N ASP A 104 4.47 3.74 -1.04
CA ASP A 104 5.12 2.66 -1.77
C ASP A 104 6.60 2.59 -1.42
N SER A 105 7.23 1.43 -1.57
CA SER A 105 8.63 1.20 -1.20
C SER A 105 9.34 0.20 -2.10
N ILE A 106 10.63 0.44 -2.30
CA ILE A 106 11.55 -0.47 -3.01
C ILE A 106 12.87 -0.56 -2.26
N GLU A 107 13.52 -1.72 -2.32
CA GLU A 107 14.93 -1.88 -1.95
C GLU A 107 15.79 -1.68 -3.20
N VAL A 108 16.92 -0.99 -3.07
CA VAL A 108 17.95 -0.88 -4.11
C VAL A 108 19.32 -1.23 -3.54
N GLU A 109 20.25 -1.65 -4.40
CA GLU A 109 21.64 -1.86 -4.03
C GLU A 109 22.53 -0.82 -4.72
N VAL A 110 23.18 0.03 -3.94
CA VAL A 110 24.08 1.08 -4.42
C VAL A 110 25.51 0.54 -4.51
N LYS A 111 26.17 0.78 -5.65
CA LYS A 111 27.58 0.42 -5.89
C LYS A 111 28.51 1.63 -5.88
#